data_AF-A0A2D4TBC1-F1
#
_entry.id   AF-A0A2D4TBC1-F1
#
_cell.length_a   1.000
_cell.length_b   1.000
_cell.length_c   1.000
_cell.angle_alpha   90.00
_cell.angle_beta   90.00
_cell.angle_gamma   90.00
#
_symmetry.space_group_name_H-M   'P 1'
#
loop_
_entity.id
_entity.type
_entity.pdbx_description
1 polymer ?
#
loop_
_entity_poly.entity_id
_entity_poly.type
_entity_poly.pdbx_seq_one_letter_code
_entity_poly.pdbx_strand_id
1 'polypeptide(L)'
;MSVYIHLSAALWVLAIGALQLASTKGTPRHRVLGWSWMVAMMVAALSSFWLTSHLDWFMGYGPIHLLSIWVIICVVISVSAIRCGNIRRHRGFAVGAYLGTLGAAVGALAMPGRLLHTYFFT
;
A
#
# COMPACT_ATOMS: atom_id res chain seq x y z
N MET A 1 9.87 -15.77 3.24
CA MET A 1 9.64 -15.42 1.82
C MET A 1 8.63 -14.27 1.67
N SER A 2 7.43 -14.37 2.26
CA SER A 2 6.38 -13.33 2.22
C SER A 2 6.86 -11.94 2.63
N VAL A 3 7.70 -11.85 3.67
CA VAL A 3 8.32 -10.60 4.15
C VAL A 3 9.05 -9.85 3.04
N TYR A 4 9.92 -10.52 2.28
CA TYR A 4 10.71 -9.86 1.24
C TYR A 4 9.83 -9.40 0.07
N ILE A 5 8.84 -10.22 -0.31
CA ILE A 5 7.85 -9.85 -1.34
C ILE A 5 7.06 -8.62 -0.90
N HIS A 6 6.56 -8.62 0.33
CA HIS A 6 5.82 -7.49 0.88
C HIS A 6 6.69 -6.24 0.94
N LEU A 7 7.92 -6.35 1.45
CA LEU A 7 8.84 -5.24 1.57
C LEU A 7 9.21 -4.65 0.20
N SER A 8 9.56 -5.49 -0.78
CA SER A 8 9.88 -5.02 -2.13
C SER A 8 8.68 -4.34 -2.79
N ALA A 9 7.48 -4.91 -2.63
CA ALA A 9 6.26 -4.31 -3.16
C ALA A 9 5.94 -2.98 -2.45
N ALA A 10 6.08 -2.90 -1.12
CA ALA A 10 5.84 -1.68 -0.35
C ALA A 10 6.80 -0.55 -0.74
N LEU A 11 8.10 -0.85 -0.91
CA LEU A 11 9.08 0.11 -1.42
C LEU A 11 8.72 0.61 -2.82
N TRP A 12 8.30 -0.30 -3.70
CA TRP A 12 7.83 0.06 -5.05
C TRP A 12 6.58 0.95 -5.00
N VAL A 13 5.62 0.63 -4.12
CA VAL A 13 4.40 1.42 -3.90
C VAL A 13 4.74 2.84 -3.44
N LEU A 14 5.70 3.02 -2.54
CA LEU A 14 6.13 4.35 -2.10
C LEU A 14 6.82 5.12 -3.23
N ALA A 15 7.78 4.50 -3.92
CA ALA A 15 8.54 5.17 -4.97
C ALA A 15 7.67 5.53 -6.19
N ILE A 16 6.93 4.56 -6.72
CA ILE A 16 6.07 4.79 -7.90
C ILE A 16 4.82 5.58 -7.52
N GLY A 17 4.28 5.42 -6.31
CA GLY A 17 3.17 6.25 -5.83
C GLY A 17 3.54 7.73 -5.77
N ALA A 18 4.73 8.07 -5.25
CA ALA A 18 5.23 9.44 -5.25
C ALA A 18 5.32 10.00 -6.69
N LEU A 19 5.94 9.23 -7.59
CA LEU A 19 6.09 9.61 -8.99
C LEU A 19 4.73 9.76 -9.68
N GLN A 20 3.79 8.87 -9.40
CA GLN A 20 2.43 8.92 -9.94
C GLN A 20 1.69 10.18 -9.50
N LEU A 21 1.80 10.55 -8.22
CA LEU A 21 1.18 11.76 -7.68
C LEU A 21 1.84 13.05 -8.23
N ALA A 22 3.14 13.02 -8.46
CA ALA A 22 3.87 14.14 -9.08
C ALA A 22 3.59 14.27 -10.59
N SER A 23 3.32 13.16 -11.29
CA SER A 23 3.14 13.12 -12.75
C SER A 23 1.97 13.95 -13.26
N THR A 24 2.05 14.39 -14.52
CA THR A 24 0.93 15.03 -15.23
C THR A 24 -0.20 14.04 -15.44
N LYS A 25 -1.38 14.37 -14.90
CA LYS A 25 -2.55 13.50 -14.84
C LYS A 25 -3.18 13.36 -16.22
N GLY A 26 -3.77 12.20 -16.51
CA GLY A 26 -4.43 11.92 -17.80
C GLY A 26 -3.49 11.56 -18.96
N THR A 27 -2.18 11.57 -18.76
CA THR A 27 -1.20 11.17 -19.79
C THR A 27 -1.06 9.64 -19.89
N PRO A 28 -0.56 9.10 -21.03
CA PRO A 28 -0.22 7.67 -21.13
C PRO A 28 0.77 7.23 -20.03
N ARG A 29 1.75 8.08 -19.70
CA ARG A 29 2.70 7.85 -18.61
C ARG A 29 1.99 7.68 -17.26
N HIS A 30 1.05 8.56 -16.95
CA HIS A 30 0.24 8.45 -15.72
C HIS A 30 -0.57 7.14 -15.67
N ARG A 31 -1.04 6.65 -16.82
CA ARG A 31 -1.77 5.38 -16.88
C ARG A 31 -0.86 4.18 -16.63
N VAL A 32 0.32 4.15 -17.25
CA VAL A 32 1.30 3.05 -17.06
C VAL A 32 1.80 3.00 -15.62
N LEU A 33 2.22 4.15 -15.08
CA LEU A 33 2.67 4.25 -13.68
C LEU A 33 1.53 3.89 -12.71
N GLY A 34 0.31 4.38 -12.97
CA GLY A 34 -0.87 4.05 -12.18
C GLY A 34 -1.19 2.56 -12.14
N TRP A 35 -1.13 1.86 -13.27
CA TRP A 35 -1.34 0.41 -13.29
C TRP A 35 -0.23 -0.36 -12.57
N SER A 36 1.04 0.00 -12.80
CA SER A 36 2.18 -0.59 -12.07
C SER A 36 2.00 -0.42 -10.55
N TRP A 37 1.61 0.78 -10.14
CA TRP A 37 1.37 1.09 -8.74
C TRP A 37 0.21 0.29 -8.13
N MET A 38 -0.95 0.25 -8.81
CA MET A 38 -2.12 -0.48 -8.32
C MET A 38 -1.85 -1.99 -8.21
N VAL A 39 -1.10 -2.57 -9.15
CA VAL A 39 -0.66 -3.98 -9.06
C VAL A 39 0.26 -4.19 -7.85
N ALA A 40 1.23 -3.31 -7.65
CA ALA A 40 2.14 -3.40 -6.50
C ALA A 40 1.39 -3.27 -5.16
N MET A 41 0.37 -2.40 -5.08
CA MET A 41 -0.49 -2.30 -3.89
C MET A 41 -1.23 -3.61 -3.60
N MET A 42 -1.74 -4.29 -4.63
CA MET A 42 -2.38 -5.59 -4.48
C MET A 42 -1.38 -6.66 -4.03
N VAL A 43 -0.17 -6.68 -4.59
CA VAL A 43 0.88 -7.63 -4.17
C VAL A 43 1.24 -7.42 -2.70
N ALA A 44 1.48 -6.17 -2.29
CA ALA A 44 1.78 -5.85 -0.89
C ALA A 44 0.63 -6.23 0.04
N ALA A 45 -0.62 -5.90 -0.32
CA ALA A 45 -1.78 -6.20 0.51
C ALA A 45 -2.10 -7.70 0.59
N LEU A 46 -1.85 -8.49 -0.46
CA LEU A 46 -2.08 -9.93 -0.42
C LEU A 46 -0.96 -10.67 0.32
N SER A 47 0.30 -10.26 0.11
CA SER A 47 1.45 -10.90 0.78
C SER A 47 1.46 -10.65 2.29
N SER A 48 0.80 -9.58 2.76
CA SER A 48 0.73 -9.24 4.19
C SER A 48 -0.09 -10.24 5.00
N PHE A 49 -1.01 -10.99 4.38
CA PHE A 49 -1.80 -12.00 5.10
C PHE A 49 -0.94 -13.14 5.65
N TRP A 50 0.25 -13.36 5.07
CA TRP A 50 1.26 -14.30 5.57
C TRP A 50 2.30 -13.64 6.48
N LEU A 51 2.07 -12.42 6.93
CA LEU A 51 2.91 -11.75 7.92
C LEU A 51 2.28 -11.94 9.30
N THR A 52 3.02 -12.59 10.18
CA THR A 52 2.65 -12.78 11.59
C THR A 52 3.53 -11.88 12.45
N SER A 53 2.97 -11.32 13.51
CA SER A 53 3.71 -10.48 14.45
C SER A 53 3.25 -10.71 15.89
N HIS A 54 4.09 -10.33 16.85
CA HIS A 54 3.70 -10.29 18.27
C HIS A 54 2.60 -9.24 18.56
N LEU A 55 2.26 -8.40 17.59
CA LEU A 55 1.15 -7.45 17.65
C LEU A 55 -0.19 -8.05 17.20
N ASP A 56 -0.21 -9.32 16.82
CA ASP A 56 -1.45 -9.95 16.36
C ASP A 56 -2.42 -10.09 17.54
N TRP A 57 -3.66 -9.65 17.35
CA TRP A 57 -4.64 -9.57 18.43
C TRP A 57 -5.47 -10.83 18.57
N PHE A 58 -5.83 -11.45 17.44
CA PHE A 58 -6.72 -12.62 17.44
C PHE A 58 -6.31 -13.61 16.35
N MET A 59 -6.03 -14.85 16.75
CA MET A 59 -5.74 -15.97 15.84
C MET A 59 -4.64 -15.69 14.78
N GLY A 60 -3.63 -14.89 15.14
CA GLY A 60 -2.54 -14.52 14.21
C GLY A 60 -2.88 -13.41 13.21
N TYR A 61 -4.01 -12.71 13.41
CA TYR A 61 -4.39 -11.52 12.65
C TYR A 61 -4.25 -10.26 13.51
N GLY A 62 -3.75 -9.20 12.89
CA GLY A 62 -3.49 -7.92 13.55
C GLY A 62 -3.76 -6.71 12.67
N PRO A 63 -3.27 -5.53 13.07
CA PRO A 63 -3.51 -4.27 12.36
C PRO A 63 -3.11 -4.29 10.88
N ILE A 64 -2.06 -5.03 10.52
CA ILE A 64 -1.57 -5.11 9.14
C ILE A 64 -2.57 -5.80 8.21
N HIS A 65 -3.32 -6.79 8.71
CA HIS A 65 -4.35 -7.51 7.94
C HIS A 65 -5.56 -6.63 7.67
N LEU A 66 -6.01 -5.88 8.69
CA LEU A 66 -7.10 -4.90 8.54
C LEU A 66 -6.73 -3.81 7.54
N LEU A 67 -5.50 -3.29 7.64
CA LEU A 67 -4.97 -2.32 6.68
C LEU A 67 -4.95 -2.89 5.26
N SER A 68 -4.62 -4.16 5.12
CA SER A 68 -4.51 -4.82 3.81
C SER A 68 -5.87 -5.02 3.15
N ILE A 69 -6.89 -5.42 3.93
CA ILE A 69 -8.29 -5.43 3.46
C ILE A 69 -8.70 -4.03 2.99
N TRP A 70 -8.37 -3.00 3.78
CA TRP A 70 -8.69 -1.62 3.43
C TRP A 70 -7.99 -1.17 2.13
N VAL A 71 -6.72 -1.51 1.94
CA VAL A 71 -5.98 -1.22 0.70
C VAL A 71 -6.63 -1.89 -0.51
N ILE A 72 -7.03 -3.15 -0.40
CA ILE A 72 -7.73 -3.86 -1.49
C ILE A 72 -9.03 -3.14 -1.85
N ILE A 73 -9.83 -2.73 -0.85
CA ILE A 73 -11.04 -1.94 -1.06
C ILE A 73 -10.72 -0.61 -1.77
N CYS A 74 -9.68 0.11 -1.34
CA CYS A 74 -9.26 1.34 -1.96
C CYS A 74 -8.88 1.15 -3.44
N VAL A 75 -8.12 0.10 -3.78
CA VAL A 75 -7.73 -0.20 -5.16
C VAL A 75 -8.96 -0.51 -6.01
N VAL A 76 -9.83 -1.40 -5.55
CA VAL A 76 -11.06 -1.78 -6.29
C VAL A 76 -11.94 -0.55 -6.54
N ILE A 77 -12.16 0.29 -5.52
CA ILE A 77 -12.96 1.51 -5.68
C ILE A 77 -12.27 2.50 -6.60
N SER A 78 -10.96 2.72 -6.45
CA SER A 78 -10.21 3.68 -7.27
C SER A 78 -10.22 3.31 -8.75
N VAL A 79 -10.03 2.03 -9.07
CA VAL A 79 -10.05 1.50 -10.44
C VAL A 79 -11.47 1.54 -11.01
N SER A 80 -12.48 1.19 -10.22
CA SER A 80 -13.89 1.25 -10.67
C SER A 80 -14.33 2.69 -10.93
N ALA A 81 -13.94 3.63 -10.06
CA ALA A 81 -14.26 5.05 -10.20
C ALA A 81 -13.68 5.64 -11.49
N ILE A 82 -12.43 5.35 -11.84
CA ILE A 82 -11.85 5.88 -13.09
C ILE A 82 -12.49 5.25 -14.34
N ARG A 83 -12.89 3.98 -14.29
CA ARG A 83 -13.64 3.33 -15.38
C ARG A 83 -15.02 3.96 -15.61
N CYS A 84 -15.67 4.41 -14.54
CA CYS A 84 -16.94 5.13 -14.61
C CYS A 84 -16.77 6.65 -14.88
N GLY A 85 -15.55 7.14 -15.17
CA GLY A 85 -15.29 8.56 -15.38
C GLY A 85 -15.33 9.43 -14.12
N ASN A 86 -15.46 8.84 -12.93
CA ASN A 86 -15.49 9.58 -11.67
C ASN A 86 -14.07 9.87 -11.15
N ILE A 87 -13.47 10.93 -11.69
CA ILE A 87 -12.09 11.35 -11.39
C ILE A 87 -11.94 11.76 -9.92
N ARG A 88 -12.94 12.45 -9.34
CA ARG A 88 -12.89 12.91 -7.94
C ARG A 88 -12.77 11.73 -6.98
N ARG A 89 -13.58 10.68 -7.19
CA ARG A 89 -13.54 9.47 -6.36
C ARG A 89 -12.26 8.66 -6.59
N HIS A 90 -11.82 8.51 -7.85
CA HIS A 90 -10.54 7.87 -8.17
C HIS A 90 -9.37 8.53 -7.42
N ARG A 91 -9.27 9.87 -7.52
CA ARG A 91 -8.24 10.67 -6.86
C ARG A 91 -8.29 10.55 -5.34
N GLY A 92 -9.49 10.65 -4.75
CA GLY A 92 -9.65 10.56 -3.29
C GLY A 92 -9.11 9.24 -2.72
N PHE A 93 -9.48 8.12 -3.32
CA PHE A 93 -9.00 6.80 -2.89
C PHE A 93 -7.52 6.58 -3.22
N ALA A 94 -7.02 7.05 -4.37
CA ALA A 94 -5.60 6.92 -4.72
C ALA A 94 -4.71 7.71 -3.74
N VAL A 95 -5.04 8.97 -3.46
CA VAL A 95 -4.29 9.80 -2.51
C VAL A 95 -4.39 9.26 -1.10
N GLY A 96 -5.60 8.88 -0.66
CA GLY A 96 -5.81 8.31 0.67
C GLY A 96 -5.01 7.02 0.87
N ALA A 97 -4.96 6.14 -0.13
CA ALA A 97 -4.20 4.90 -0.05
C ALA A 97 -2.67 5.14 -0.04
N TYR A 98 -2.18 6.15 -0.77
CA TYR A 98 -0.77 6.57 -0.69
C TYR A 98 -0.41 7.09 0.70
N LEU A 99 -1.22 8.00 1.25
CA LEU A 99 -1.01 8.53 2.61
C LEU A 99 -1.10 7.43 3.67
N GLY A 100 -2.03 6.49 3.50
CA GLY A 100 -2.12 5.31 4.35
C GLY A 100 -0.87 4.43 4.28
N THR A 101 -0.30 4.24 3.09
CA THR A 101 0.96 3.50 2.93
C THR A 101 2.12 4.22 3.61
N LEU A 102 2.20 5.54 3.50
CA LEU A 102 3.22 6.34 4.19
C LEU A 102 3.08 6.22 5.72
N GLY A 103 1.85 6.35 6.23
CA GLY A 103 1.57 6.15 7.65
C GLY A 103 1.91 4.74 8.13
N ALA A 104 1.63 3.71 7.33
CA ALA A 104 1.99 2.34 7.63
C ALA A 104 3.51 2.11 7.65
N ALA A 105 4.25 2.71 6.73
CA ALA A 105 5.72 2.65 6.71
C ALA A 105 6.32 3.32 7.95
N VAL A 106 5.82 4.50 8.31
CA VAL A 106 6.21 5.19 9.56
C VAL A 106 5.88 4.34 10.78
N GLY A 107 4.67 3.77 10.84
CA GLY A 107 4.27 2.86 11.92
C GLY A 107 5.16 1.63 12.02
N ALA A 108 5.55 1.04 10.88
CA ALA A 108 6.43 -0.12 10.85
C ALA A 108 7.87 0.20 11.31
N LEU A 109 8.35 1.43 11.07
CA LEU A 109 9.64 1.93 11.54
C LEU A 109 9.61 2.26 13.04
N ALA A 110 8.54 2.90 13.51
CA ALA A 110 8.44 3.41 14.89
C ALA A 110 8.01 2.34 15.92
N MET A 111 7.41 1.24 15.49
CA MET A 111 6.79 0.28 16.40
C MET A 111 7.73 -0.89 16.77
N PRO A 112 8.07 -1.07 18.06
CA PRO A 112 8.99 -2.12 18.50
C PRO A 112 8.54 -3.54 18.13
N GLY A 113 9.51 -4.32 17.66
CA GLY A 113 9.36 -5.70 17.19
C GLY A 113 8.79 -5.85 15.77
N ARG A 114 8.58 -4.75 15.04
CA ARG A 114 8.52 -4.81 13.58
C ARG A 114 9.93 -4.94 13.03
N LEU A 115 10.10 -5.71 11.95
CA LEU A 115 11.42 -5.95 11.35
C LEU A 115 12.17 -4.65 11.03
N LEU A 116 11.48 -3.64 10.49
CA LEU A 116 12.11 -2.35 10.18
C LEU A 116 12.62 -1.66 11.46
N HIS A 117 11.86 -1.65 12.55
CA HIS A 117 12.35 -1.10 13.82
C HIS A 117 13.63 -1.80 14.30
N THR A 118 13.65 -3.14 14.25
CA THR A 118 14.82 -3.93 14.66
C THR A 118 16.07 -3.62 13.85
N TYR A 119 15.95 -3.36 12.54
CA TYR A 119 17.13 -3.04 11.71
C TYR A 119 17.70 -1.64 11.92
N PHE A 120 16.88 -0.66 12.34
CA PHE A 120 17.29 0.74 12.41
C PHE A 120 17.55 1.25 13.84
N PHE A 121 16.94 0.62 14.85
CA PHE A 121 16.94 1.15 16.22
C PHE A 121 17.37 0.13 17.29
N THR A 122 17.72 -1.10 16.91
CA THR A 122 18.18 -2.16 17.84
C THR A 122 19.46 -2.77 17.30
#